data_AF-A0A9E5FKH4-F1
#
_entry.id   AF-A0A9E5FKH4-F1
#
_cell.length_a   1.000
_cell.length_b   1.000
_cell.length_c   1.000
_cell.angle_alpha   90.00
_cell.angle_beta   90.00
_cell.angle_gamma   90.00
#
_symmetry.space_group_name_H-M   'P 1'
#
loop_
_entity.id
_entity.type
_entity.pdbx_description
1 polymer ?
#
loop_
_entity_poly.entity_id
_entity_poly.type
_entity_poly.pdbx_seq_one_letter_code
_entity_poly.pdbx_strand_id
1 'polypeptide(L)'
;MPIHTEVVNSLKNRDEILSMYFSILALNFSLKYHKANKLKFLLFCTLAITAALLSKKTALPFIAIIPMALFYCRKLAWKPILLTFISLGLGRLLFVLFRKGLVQSDKIRDFATLENPLFGQNLIHRIPTFVDTLFWYFRSTLLHFNFHSYYGLGGYEIATFSSTSFLFALIFLMGLLFVVVLGFIHQKFRLISFGLLFFILSIAGACNLLFPMVGIVAERLVFTGSLGVLVALVFTMDRLQHRFNKPNLSKVMLLGLGLYVCLNGFIVVQRNTAWNDRITLYQTDAKDFPSAKSQALLGQELQFLANEAWQNLDTETAAIYLKVRGARQAYETAIKIYPNYPKIQNNLATLYSVYYCDEGAAIKLTNQILLRHKDYKEARLNHLNACLKAYVVWCKMSPFVVSEKQDYNPSKKINAYHADFGLMNQFEERGKLILKNGLNPNSIQTLVSYARGMETMNTNLADLSPPFATNIDAALHSLYEGKTPNHNILDTFRKEIVKKDALTIGATAFLSMQRKLQNDCFQSAEDYEKAFPKERYADLMDRYFMEANDFQSIIRLHKALITKGKGGAKDYIQIGNAYVNLGDQTKAVKALKKGYDFIEQSKLQNKTSELQRLQRFIEKIESSN
;
A
#
# COMPACT_ATOMS: atom_id res chain seq x y z
N MET A 1 -6.75 26.75 15.36
CA MET A 1 -7.87 25.94 14.85
C MET A 1 -7.50 24.47 15.01
N PRO A 2 -8.40 23.61 15.50
CA PRO A 2 -8.12 22.20 15.85
C PRO A 2 -7.75 21.30 14.66
N ILE A 3 -8.25 21.59 13.46
CA ILE A 3 -8.12 20.69 12.29
C ILE A 3 -6.70 20.58 11.71
N HIS A 4 -5.75 21.43 12.09
CA HIS A 4 -4.47 21.54 11.36
C HIS A 4 -3.36 20.58 11.82
N THR A 5 -3.70 19.56 12.61
CA THR A 5 -2.73 18.56 13.07
C THR A 5 -2.01 17.88 11.90
N GLU A 6 -2.74 17.52 10.84
CA GLU A 6 -2.17 16.93 9.62
C GLU A 6 -1.15 17.85 8.92
N VAL A 7 -1.37 19.17 8.94
CA VAL A 7 -0.52 20.15 8.25
C VAL A 7 0.83 20.30 8.96
N VAL A 8 0.80 20.28 10.29
CA VAL A 8 1.98 20.49 11.14
C VAL A 8 2.80 19.21 11.26
N ASN A 9 2.15 18.07 11.53
CA ASN A 9 2.86 16.83 11.82
C ASN A 9 3.32 16.09 10.55
N SER A 10 2.61 16.25 9.42
CA SER A 10 3.02 15.59 8.18
C SER A 10 4.17 16.34 7.50
N LEU A 11 5.33 15.68 7.38
CA LEU A 11 6.47 16.16 6.59
C LEU A 11 6.07 16.59 5.17
N LYS A 12 5.15 15.86 4.55
CA LYS A 12 4.66 16.12 3.19
C LYS A 12 3.80 17.40 3.11
N ASN A 13 3.15 17.83 4.20
CA ASN A 13 2.28 19.00 4.20
C ASN A 13 3.00 20.32 4.53
N ARG A 14 4.33 20.30 4.70
CA ARG A 14 5.14 21.54 4.79
C ARG A 14 4.98 22.44 3.55
N ASP A 15 4.60 21.84 2.42
CA ASP A 15 4.24 22.54 1.18
C ASP A 15 3.03 23.48 1.35
N GLU A 16 2.04 23.14 2.19
CA GLU A 16 0.89 24.00 2.50
C GLU A 16 1.32 25.23 3.32
N ILE A 17 2.22 25.05 4.29
CA ILE A 17 2.73 26.15 5.13
C ILE A 17 3.48 27.16 4.27
N LEU A 18 4.39 26.69 3.41
CA LEU A 18 5.13 27.55 2.48
C LEU A 18 4.22 28.22 1.47
N SER A 19 3.26 27.49 0.91
CA SER A 19 2.23 28.02 -0.01
C SER A 19 1.48 29.19 0.62
N MET A 20 1.01 29.04 1.86
CA MET A 20 0.32 30.11 2.59
C MET A 20 1.25 31.28 2.92
N TYR A 21 2.47 31.01 3.41
CA TYR A 21 3.44 32.05 3.74
C TYR A 21 3.76 32.96 2.55
N PHE A 22 4.12 32.37 1.40
CA PHE A 22 4.42 33.13 0.19
C PHE A 22 3.19 33.85 -0.38
N SER A 23 2.00 33.27 -0.23
CA SER A 23 0.76 33.94 -0.61
C SER A 23 0.46 35.18 0.24
N ILE A 24 0.70 35.11 1.56
CA ILE A 24 0.60 36.26 2.46
C ILE A 24 1.70 37.30 2.15
N LEU A 25 2.91 36.86 1.79
CA LEU A 25 3.95 37.77 1.31
C LEU A 25 3.53 38.51 0.03
N ALA A 26 2.90 37.83 -0.93
CA ALA A 26 2.35 38.46 -2.13
C ALA A 26 1.29 39.51 -1.77
N LEU A 27 0.39 39.20 -0.84
CA LEU A 27 -0.57 40.18 -0.30
C LEU A 27 0.14 41.38 0.38
N ASN A 28 1.19 41.15 1.16
CA ASN A 28 1.94 42.22 1.81
C ASN A 28 2.63 43.13 0.78
N PHE A 29 3.26 42.56 -0.25
CA PHE A 29 3.88 43.33 -1.32
C PHE A 29 2.86 44.11 -2.15
N SER A 30 1.68 43.53 -2.43
CA SER A 30 0.61 44.28 -3.09
C SER A 30 0.15 45.46 -2.23
N LEU A 31 -0.01 45.30 -0.91
CA LEU A 31 -0.34 46.41 -0.02
C LEU A 31 0.76 47.49 0.01
N LYS A 32 2.04 47.10 -0.01
CA LYS A 32 3.18 48.04 -0.10
C LYS A 32 3.20 48.79 -1.43
N TYR A 33 2.88 48.13 -2.55
CA TYR A 33 2.72 48.78 -3.85
C TYR A 33 1.68 49.90 -3.76
N HIS A 34 0.51 49.63 -3.18
CA HIS A 34 -0.55 50.65 -3.09
C HIS A 34 -0.23 51.80 -2.13
N LYS A 35 0.61 51.58 -1.11
CA LYS A 35 1.04 52.64 -0.20
C LYS A 35 2.15 53.51 -0.79
N ALA A 36 3.14 52.90 -1.46
CA ALA A 36 4.35 53.58 -1.91
C ALA A 36 4.37 53.91 -3.40
N ASN A 37 3.43 53.35 -4.18
CA ASN A 37 3.34 53.43 -5.64
C ASN A 37 4.64 53.05 -6.39
N LYS A 38 5.43 52.11 -5.85
CA LYS A 38 6.70 51.67 -6.45
C LYS A 38 6.56 50.32 -7.15
N LEU A 39 6.83 50.26 -8.46
CA LEU A 39 6.69 49.05 -9.29
C LEU A 39 7.50 47.83 -8.80
N LYS A 40 8.63 48.04 -8.11
CA LYS A 40 9.40 46.94 -7.50
C LYS A 40 8.58 46.04 -6.58
N PHE A 41 7.54 46.59 -5.94
CA PHE A 41 6.65 45.79 -5.09
C PHE A 41 5.72 44.88 -5.90
N LEU A 42 5.35 45.25 -7.14
CA LEU A 42 4.68 44.33 -8.04
C LEU A 42 5.61 43.20 -8.50
N LEU A 43 6.89 43.49 -8.76
CA LEU A 43 7.87 42.43 -9.04
C LEU A 43 7.98 41.45 -7.87
N PHE A 44 8.11 41.93 -6.63
CA PHE A 44 8.13 41.05 -5.46
C PHE A 44 6.81 40.30 -5.24
N CYS A 45 5.67 40.91 -5.58
CA CYS A 45 4.36 40.23 -5.58
C CYS A 45 4.34 39.06 -6.58
N THR A 46 4.83 39.28 -7.80
CA THR A 46 5.00 38.24 -8.83
C THR A 46 5.90 37.11 -8.36
N LEU A 47 7.08 37.42 -7.81
CA LEU A 47 8.02 36.41 -7.32
C LEU A 47 7.43 35.61 -6.15
N ALA A 48 6.75 36.28 -5.21
CA ALA A 48 6.13 35.63 -4.06
C ALA A 48 5.01 34.68 -4.49
N ILE A 49 4.09 35.09 -5.39
CA ILE A 49 3.02 34.17 -5.84
C ILE A 49 3.59 33.01 -6.68
N THR A 50 4.66 33.22 -7.44
CA THR A 50 5.35 32.12 -8.14
C THR A 50 5.94 31.12 -7.15
N ALA A 51 6.63 31.59 -6.10
CA ALA A 51 7.16 30.73 -5.03
C ALA A 51 6.05 29.97 -4.29
N ALA A 52 4.89 30.62 -4.05
CA ALA A 52 3.71 29.98 -3.48
C ALA A 52 3.20 28.84 -4.38
N LEU A 53 3.03 29.08 -5.69
CA LEU A 53 2.56 28.09 -6.64
C LEU A 53 3.56 26.94 -6.88
N LEU A 54 4.86 27.22 -6.83
CA LEU A 54 5.92 26.22 -6.85
C LEU A 54 5.89 25.34 -5.60
N SER A 55 5.52 25.91 -4.46
CA SER A 55 5.29 25.14 -3.22
C SER A 55 4.05 24.27 -3.37
N LYS A 56 2.89 24.87 -3.74
CA LYS A 56 1.66 24.13 -3.98
C LYS A 56 0.63 24.88 -4.82
N LYS A 57 -0.15 24.14 -5.61
CA LYS A 57 -1.28 24.67 -6.39
C LYS A 57 -2.43 25.23 -5.53
N THR A 58 -2.45 24.93 -4.23
CA THR A 58 -3.42 25.51 -3.27
C THR A 58 -3.25 27.02 -3.10
N ALA A 59 -2.16 27.62 -3.60
CA ALA A 59 -1.99 29.07 -3.67
C ALA A 59 -2.82 29.75 -4.79
N LEU A 60 -3.36 29.00 -5.76
CA LEU A 60 -4.06 29.57 -6.92
C LEU A 60 -5.23 30.51 -6.55
N PRO A 61 -6.06 30.23 -5.53
CA PRO A 61 -7.12 31.14 -5.09
C PRO A 61 -6.63 32.55 -4.70
N PHE A 62 -5.37 32.73 -4.31
CA PHE A 62 -4.83 34.05 -3.96
C PHE A 62 -4.78 35.02 -5.13
N ILE A 63 -4.80 34.52 -6.38
CA ILE A 63 -4.94 35.37 -7.57
C ILE A 63 -6.27 36.12 -7.56
N ALA A 64 -7.34 35.53 -7.03
CA ALA A 64 -8.64 36.18 -6.87
C ALA A 64 -8.78 36.90 -5.51
N ILE A 65 -8.30 36.27 -4.44
CA ILE A 65 -8.46 36.80 -3.07
C ILE A 65 -7.70 38.13 -2.88
N ILE A 66 -6.48 38.29 -3.43
CA ILE A 66 -5.69 39.51 -3.24
C ILE A 66 -6.36 40.74 -3.88
N PRO A 67 -6.74 40.73 -5.17
CA PRO A 67 -7.52 41.83 -5.77
C PRO A 67 -8.84 42.07 -5.04
N MET A 68 -9.54 41.01 -4.63
CA MET A 68 -10.78 41.13 -3.86
C MET A 68 -10.54 41.84 -2.52
N ALA A 69 -9.47 41.52 -1.80
CA ALA A 69 -9.10 42.20 -0.55
C ALA A 69 -8.82 43.69 -0.77
N LEU A 70 -8.14 44.05 -1.86
CA LEU A 70 -7.84 45.43 -2.21
C LEU A 70 -9.10 46.21 -2.59
N PHE A 71 -9.97 45.61 -3.41
CA PHE A 71 -11.25 46.20 -3.80
C PHE A 71 -12.17 46.37 -2.58
N TYR A 72 -12.44 45.28 -1.88
CA TYR A 72 -13.49 45.18 -0.89
C TYR A 72 -13.12 45.83 0.45
N CYS A 73 -11.87 45.67 0.91
CA CYS A 73 -11.43 46.19 2.21
C CYS A 73 -10.78 47.57 2.11
N ARG A 74 -10.10 47.92 1.01
CA ARG A 74 -9.38 49.19 0.86
C ARG A 74 -10.08 50.20 -0.05
N LYS A 75 -11.17 49.81 -0.76
CA LYS A 75 -11.92 50.67 -1.69
C LYS A 75 -11.00 51.39 -2.69
N LEU A 76 -9.98 50.71 -3.17
CA LEU A 76 -9.01 51.29 -4.09
C LEU A 76 -9.61 51.47 -5.49
N ALA A 77 -9.06 52.42 -6.25
CA ALA A 77 -9.41 52.59 -7.66
C ALA A 77 -9.05 51.33 -8.48
N TRP A 78 -9.77 51.10 -9.58
CA TRP A 78 -9.63 49.87 -10.38
C TRP A 78 -8.25 49.71 -11.04
N LYS A 79 -7.56 50.81 -11.39
CA LYS A 79 -6.28 50.77 -12.10
C LYS A 79 -5.15 50.08 -11.29
N PRO A 80 -4.83 50.48 -10.04
CA PRO A 80 -3.85 49.76 -9.21
C PRO A 80 -4.21 48.30 -8.92
N ILE A 81 -5.51 48.01 -8.78
CA ILE A 81 -6.01 46.65 -8.57
C ILE A 81 -5.73 45.79 -9.82
N LEU A 82 -5.99 46.33 -11.02
CA LEU A 82 -5.71 45.65 -12.28
C LEU A 82 -4.21 45.37 -12.44
N LEU A 83 -3.34 46.32 -12.11
CA LEU A 83 -1.88 46.11 -12.15
C LEU A 83 -1.44 45.00 -11.19
N THR A 84 -2.05 44.93 -10.02
CA THR A 84 -1.80 43.82 -9.07
C THR A 84 -2.28 42.49 -9.63
N PHE A 85 -3.46 42.46 -10.25
CA PHE A 85 -3.99 41.25 -10.90
C PHE A 85 -3.07 40.77 -12.04
N ILE A 86 -2.57 41.68 -12.87
CA ILE A 86 -1.59 41.38 -13.93
C ILE A 86 -0.29 40.82 -13.32
N SER A 87 0.22 41.42 -12.25
CA SER A 87 1.41 40.93 -11.53
C SER A 87 1.23 39.50 -11.00
N LEU A 88 0.05 39.19 -10.46
CA LEU A 88 -0.28 37.84 -10.00
C LEU A 88 -0.42 36.85 -11.16
N GLY A 89 -1.06 37.28 -12.26
CA GLY A 89 -1.19 36.51 -13.49
C GLY A 89 0.16 36.19 -14.14
N LEU A 90 1.09 37.14 -14.14
CA LEU A 90 2.48 36.92 -14.57
C LEU A 90 3.17 35.86 -13.71
N GLY A 91 2.94 35.88 -12.40
CA GLY A 91 3.51 34.86 -11.51
C GLY A 91 2.97 33.45 -11.80
N ARG A 92 1.69 33.35 -12.16
CA ARG A 92 1.07 32.10 -12.63
C ARG A 92 1.62 31.63 -13.98
N LEU A 93 1.94 32.55 -14.88
CA LEU A 93 2.59 32.26 -16.16
C LEU A 93 4.00 31.70 -15.93
N LEU A 94 4.82 32.36 -15.10
CA LEU A 94 6.17 31.88 -14.74
C LEU A 94 6.14 30.47 -14.17
N PHE A 95 5.17 30.15 -13.30
CA PHE A 95 4.98 28.78 -12.80
C PHE A 95 4.75 27.76 -13.93
N VAL A 96 3.95 28.07 -14.96
CA VAL A 96 3.78 27.15 -16.12
C VAL A 96 5.09 26.92 -16.82
N LEU A 97 5.84 28.00 -17.08
CA LEU A 97 7.10 27.95 -17.82
C LEU A 97 8.13 27.11 -17.07
N PHE A 98 8.30 27.32 -15.75
CA PHE A 98 9.17 26.49 -14.93
C PHE A 98 8.75 25.02 -14.92
N ARG A 99 7.44 24.75 -14.83
CA ARG A 99 6.95 23.36 -14.79
C ARG A 99 7.19 22.61 -16.10
N LYS A 100 6.96 23.27 -17.24
CA LYS A 100 7.23 22.70 -18.57
C LYS A 100 8.72 22.51 -18.83
N GLY A 101 9.57 23.44 -18.38
CA GLY A 101 11.00 23.41 -18.64
C GLY A 101 11.83 22.53 -17.69
N LEU A 102 11.38 22.32 -16.45
CA LEU A 102 12.22 21.71 -15.40
C LEU A 102 11.63 20.45 -14.74
N VAL A 103 10.32 20.21 -14.82
CA VAL A 103 9.64 19.29 -13.86
C VAL A 103 8.91 18.10 -14.49
N GLN A 104 8.34 18.20 -15.70
CA GLN A 104 7.46 17.13 -16.20
C GLN A 104 8.10 16.22 -17.25
N SER A 105 8.23 14.94 -16.90
CA SER A 105 7.84 13.82 -17.77
C SER A 105 6.34 13.57 -17.54
N ASP A 106 5.50 13.63 -18.57
CA ASP A 106 4.07 13.37 -18.43
C ASP A 106 3.83 11.91 -18.02
N LYS A 107 3.44 11.71 -16.76
CA LYS A 107 2.81 10.45 -16.32
C LYS A 107 1.31 10.68 -16.32
N ILE A 108 0.61 9.95 -17.17
CA ILE A 108 -0.84 9.82 -17.09
C ILE A 108 -1.14 9.10 -15.77
N ARG A 109 -1.80 9.79 -14.84
CA ARG A 109 -2.27 9.19 -13.58
C ARG A 109 -3.75 8.88 -13.73
N ASP A 110 -4.08 7.61 -13.69
CA ASP A 110 -5.47 7.18 -13.65
C ASP A 110 -6.03 7.43 -12.24
N PHE A 111 -7.09 8.24 -12.19
CA PHE A 111 -7.83 8.49 -10.96
C PHE A 111 -8.88 7.40 -10.78
N ALA A 112 -8.85 6.71 -9.63
CA ALA A 112 -9.74 5.60 -9.36
C ALA A 112 -10.95 6.05 -8.52
N THR A 113 -12.13 5.49 -8.82
CA THR A 113 -13.36 5.66 -8.02
C THR A 113 -13.16 5.34 -6.53
N LEU A 114 -12.22 4.44 -6.23
CA LEU A 114 -11.74 4.15 -4.88
C LEU A 114 -11.24 5.38 -4.12
N GLU A 115 -10.50 6.25 -4.81
CA GLU A 115 -9.90 7.45 -4.21
C GLU A 115 -10.96 8.53 -3.96
N ASN A 116 -11.88 8.68 -4.90
CA ASN A 116 -13.05 9.54 -4.78
C ASN A 116 -14.16 9.06 -5.74
N PRO A 117 -15.34 8.64 -5.24
CA PRO A 117 -16.38 8.12 -6.13
C PRO A 117 -17.07 9.17 -7.01
N LEU A 118 -16.72 10.46 -6.86
CA LEU A 118 -17.11 11.52 -7.79
C LEU A 118 -16.29 11.52 -9.08
N PHE A 119 -15.18 10.78 -9.15
CA PHE A 119 -14.47 10.56 -10.40
C PHE A 119 -15.41 9.86 -11.40
N GLY A 120 -15.59 10.46 -12.58
CA GLY A 120 -16.50 9.97 -13.62
C GLY A 120 -17.95 10.45 -13.52
N GLN A 121 -18.34 11.16 -12.45
CA GLN A 121 -19.69 11.73 -12.35
C GLN A 121 -19.82 13.07 -13.07
N ASN A 122 -21.02 13.39 -13.56
CA ASN A 122 -21.36 14.70 -14.13
C ASN A 122 -21.46 15.79 -13.06
N LEU A 123 -21.34 17.05 -13.48
CA LEU A 123 -21.30 18.21 -12.58
C LEU A 123 -22.54 18.31 -11.66
N ILE A 124 -23.73 17.97 -12.17
CA ILE A 124 -24.99 18.01 -11.41
C ILE A 124 -24.95 17.07 -10.20
N HIS A 125 -24.44 15.85 -10.37
CA HIS A 125 -24.36 14.86 -9.28
C HIS A 125 -23.29 15.21 -8.23
N ARG A 126 -22.38 16.13 -8.54
CA ARG A 126 -21.35 16.62 -7.60
C ARG A 126 -21.84 17.79 -6.73
N ILE A 127 -22.93 18.47 -7.10
CA ILE A 127 -23.44 19.64 -6.37
C ILE A 127 -23.76 19.32 -4.92
N PRO A 128 -24.48 18.23 -4.57
CA PRO A 128 -24.82 17.98 -3.18
C PRO A 128 -23.59 17.75 -2.32
N THR A 129 -22.61 16.99 -2.83
CA THR A 129 -21.34 16.75 -2.13
C THR A 129 -20.48 18.01 -2.04
N PHE A 130 -20.52 18.89 -3.03
CA PHE A 130 -19.84 20.19 -2.96
C PHE A 130 -20.37 21.04 -1.80
N VAL A 131 -21.70 21.13 -1.66
CA VAL A 131 -22.34 21.90 -0.57
C VAL A 131 -22.05 21.25 0.79
N ASP A 132 -22.20 19.92 0.87
CA ASP A 132 -21.95 19.14 2.09
C ASP A 132 -20.48 19.26 2.56
N THR A 133 -19.51 19.10 1.66
CA THR A 133 -18.09 19.22 2.01
C THR A 133 -17.69 20.65 2.36
N LEU A 134 -18.28 21.67 1.74
CA LEU A 134 -18.05 23.07 2.11
C LEU A 134 -18.52 23.35 3.55
N PHE A 135 -19.68 22.82 3.93
CA PHE A 135 -20.16 22.85 5.30
C PHE A 135 -19.22 22.08 6.24
N TRP A 136 -18.79 20.87 5.85
CA TRP A 136 -17.85 20.05 6.63
C TRP A 136 -16.56 20.80 6.92
N TYR A 137 -15.97 21.48 5.94
CA TYR A 137 -14.74 22.27 6.11
C TYR A 137 -14.95 23.48 7.02
N PHE A 138 -16.09 24.17 6.92
CA PHE A 138 -16.40 25.31 7.78
C PHE A 138 -16.54 24.85 9.24
N ARG A 139 -17.36 23.82 9.47
CA ARG A 139 -17.56 23.21 10.79
C ARG A 139 -16.23 22.72 11.36
N SER A 140 -15.47 21.96 10.59
CA SER A 140 -14.22 21.34 11.06
C SER A 140 -13.12 22.37 11.35
N THR A 141 -13.14 23.53 10.69
CA THR A 141 -12.25 24.63 11.06
C THR A 141 -12.49 25.11 12.49
N LEU A 142 -13.76 25.16 12.92
CA LEU A 142 -14.12 25.63 14.26
C LEU A 142 -14.05 24.51 15.30
N LEU A 143 -14.54 23.31 15.00
CA LEU A 143 -14.55 22.18 15.92
C LEU A 143 -14.38 20.88 15.14
N HIS A 144 -13.36 20.11 15.50
CA HIS A 144 -13.06 18.83 14.87
C HIS A 144 -12.58 17.83 15.92
N PHE A 145 -13.24 16.67 15.97
CA PHE A 145 -12.99 15.63 16.98
C PHE A 145 -12.60 14.28 16.36
N ASN A 146 -12.96 14.04 15.09
CA ASN A 146 -12.79 12.76 14.40
C ASN A 146 -11.76 12.89 13.28
N PHE A 147 -10.49 12.85 13.68
CA PHE A 147 -9.34 13.01 12.80
C PHE A 147 -9.01 11.69 12.10
N HIS A 148 -8.77 11.75 10.80
CA HIS A 148 -8.39 10.57 10.02
C HIS A 148 -7.37 10.93 8.95
N SER A 149 -6.41 10.04 8.72
CA SER A 149 -5.38 10.19 7.71
C SER A 149 -5.91 10.04 6.28
N TYR A 150 -7.10 9.43 6.08
CA TYR A 150 -7.71 9.30 4.76
C TYR A 150 -9.24 9.18 4.78
N TYR A 151 -9.92 10.16 4.17
CA TYR A 151 -11.38 10.18 3.99
C TYR A 151 -11.77 9.73 2.57
N GLY A 152 -11.94 8.42 2.40
CA GLY A 152 -12.30 7.81 1.11
C GLY A 152 -13.58 7.00 1.14
N LEU A 153 -13.78 6.20 0.09
CA LEU A 153 -14.89 5.26 -0.03
C LEU A 153 -15.00 4.34 1.20
N GLY A 154 -16.21 4.22 1.76
CA GLY A 154 -16.54 3.46 2.97
C GLY A 154 -16.32 4.22 4.28
N GLY A 155 -15.52 5.29 4.26
CA GLY A 155 -15.37 6.19 5.40
C GLY A 155 -16.33 7.37 5.32
N TYR A 156 -16.22 8.17 4.25
CA TYR A 156 -17.05 9.37 4.06
C TYR A 156 -18.16 9.09 3.04
N GLU A 157 -19.40 9.35 3.42
CA GLU A 157 -20.56 9.15 2.55
C GLU A 157 -20.74 10.32 1.56
N ILE A 158 -21.05 10.00 0.31
CA ILE A 158 -21.31 11.01 -0.70
C ILE A 158 -22.75 11.51 -0.54
N ALA A 159 -22.89 12.79 -0.25
CA ALA A 159 -24.20 13.43 -0.20
C ALA A 159 -24.87 13.43 -1.58
N THR A 160 -26.18 13.18 -1.58
CA THR A 160 -27.09 13.27 -2.73
C THR A 160 -28.13 14.38 -2.48
N PHE A 161 -28.94 14.72 -3.48
CA PHE A 161 -30.01 15.71 -3.30
C PHE A 161 -31.05 15.31 -2.24
N SER A 162 -31.22 14.02 -1.98
CA SER A 162 -32.13 13.49 -0.96
C SER A 162 -31.47 13.35 0.43
N SER A 163 -30.17 13.59 0.54
CA SER A 163 -29.45 13.44 1.80
C SER A 163 -29.83 14.57 2.78
N THR A 164 -30.15 14.21 4.02
CA THR A 164 -30.46 15.18 5.09
C THR A 164 -29.26 16.08 5.41
N SER A 165 -28.04 15.54 5.31
CA SER A 165 -26.80 16.31 5.48
C SER A 165 -26.67 17.43 4.45
N PHE A 166 -27.04 17.16 3.18
CA PHE A 166 -27.06 18.17 2.12
C PHE A 166 -28.05 19.28 2.40
N LEU A 167 -29.28 18.96 2.83
CA LEU A 167 -30.30 19.97 3.13
C LEU A 167 -29.86 20.89 4.27
N PHE A 168 -29.31 20.32 5.33
CA PHE A 168 -28.75 21.10 6.44
C PHE A 168 -27.58 21.98 5.99
N ALA A 169 -26.65 21.41 5.22
CA ALA A 169 -25.50 22.13 4.67
C ALA A 169 -25.93 23.26 3.73
N LEU A 170 -26.99 23.05 2.93
CA LEU A 170 -27.55 24.05 2.03
C LEU A 170 -28.14 25.23 2.79
N ILE A 171 -28.99 24.98 3.79
CA ILE A 171 -29.58 26.03 4.64
C ILE A 171 -28.48 26.83 5.34
N PHE A 172 -27.49 26.13 5.89
CA PHE A 172 -26.33 26.76 6.52
C PHE A 172 -25.57 27.66 5.54
N LEU A 173 -25.29 27.16 4.34
CA LEU A 173 -24.56 27.91 3.32
C LEU A 173 -25.36 29.11 2.81
N MET A 174 -26.68 29.00 2.68
CA MET A 174 -27.57 30.13 2.37
C MET A 174 -27.48 31.20 3.47
N GLY A 175 -27.39 30.81 4.74
CA GLY A 175 -27.15 31.73 5.85
C GLY A 175 -25.80 32.46 5.74
N LEU A 176 -24.73 31.74 5.40
CA LEU A 176 -23.42 32.37 5.17
C LEU A 176 -23.46 33.34 3.97
N LEU A 177 -24.09 32.95 2.87
CA LEU A 177 -24.27 33.81 1.70
C LEU A 177 -25.10 35.04 2.02
N PHE A 178 -26.13 34.91 2.85
CA PHE A 178 -26.91 36.05 3.34
C PHE A 178 -26.03 37.05 4.11
N VAL A 179 -25.16 36.57 5.01
CA VAL A 179 -24.18 37.43 5.70
C VAL A 179 -23.20 38.08 4.72
N VAL A 180 -22.76 37.36 3.69
CA VAL A 180 -21.93 37.93 2.62
C VAL A 180 -22.64 39.09 1.92
N VAL A 181 -23.89 38.88 1.49
CA VAL A 181 -24.74 39.91 0.86
C VAL A 181 -24.94 41.11 1.79
N LEU A 182 -25.21 40.87 3.08
CA LEU A 182 -25.33 41.93 4.08
C LEU A 182 -24.06 42.78 4.22
N GLY A 183 -22.86 42.26 3.98
CA GLY A 183 -21.64 43.06 4.00
C GLY A 183 -21.44 43.94 2.78
N PHE A 184 -22.02 43.58 1.63
CA PHE A 184 -22.07 44.45 0.46
C PHE A 184 -23.03 45.62 0.68
N ILE A 185 -24.16 45.37 1.35
CA ILE A 185 -25.18 46.39 1.64
C ILE A 185 -24.78 47.25 2.85
N HIS A 186 -24.29 46.63 3.91
CA HIS A 186 -24.01 47.28 5.19
C HIS A 186 -22.53 47.21 5.57
N GLN A 187 -21.94 48.39 5.73
CA GLN A 187 -20.54 48.59 6.12
C GLN A 187 -20.12 47.80 7.37
N LYS A 188 -21.02 47.65 8.34
CA LYS A 188 -20.78 46.97 9.62
C LYS A 188 -20.52 45.46 9.50
N PHE A 189 -20.93 44.82 8.39
CA PHE A 189 -20.70 43.39 8.15
C PHE A 189 -19.56 43.13 7.15
N ARG A 190 -18.99 44.18 6.54
CA ARG A 190 -17.99 44.05 5.46
C ARG A 190 -16.86 43.09 5.81
N LEU A 191 -16.20 43.26 6.95
CA LEU A 191 -15.02 42.45 7.26
C LEU A 191 -15.37 41.00 7.62
N ILE A 192 -16.59 40.76 8.13
CA ILE A 192 -17.14 39.42 8.33
C ILE A 192 -17.36 38.76 6.97
N SER A 193 -18.03 39.45 6.05
CA SER A 193 -18.29 38.99 4.69
C SER A 193 -17.01 38.75 3.90
N PHE A 194 -15.96 39.56 4.12
CA PHE A 194 -14.64 39.33 3.53
C PHE A 194 -14.03 38.00 4.02
N GLY A 195 -14.08 37.72 5.32
CA GLY A 195 -13.59 36.45 5.87
C GLY A 195 -14.34 35.24 5.31
N LEU A 196 -15.67 35.34 5.18
CA LEU A 196 -16.49 34.29 4.58
C LEU A 196 -16.19 34.09 3.09
N LEU A 197 -16.05 35.16 2.31
CA LEU A 197 -15.65 35.10 0.91
C LEU A 197 -14.24 34.52 0.75
N PHE A 198 -13.30 34.90 1.61
CA PHE A 198 -11.96 34.34 1.64
C PHE A 198 -12.03 32.83 1.83
N PHE A 199 -12.78 32.36 2.83
CA PHE A 199 -12.98 30.92 3.09
C PHE A 199 -13.52 30.22 1.84
N ILE A 200 -14.64 30.68 1.29
CA ILE A 200 -15.28 30.06 0.12
C ILE A 200 -14.32 30.01 -1.07
N LEU A 201 -13.67 31.12 -1.42
CA LEU A 201 -12.76 31.18 -2.56
C LEU A 201 -11.54 30.26 -2.39
N SER A 202 -11.01 30.16 -1.17
CA SER A 202 -9.83 29.35 -0.89
C SER A 202 -10.10 27.84 -0.97
N ILE A 203 -11.29 27.38 -0.58
CA ILE A 203 -11.60 25.95 -0.44
C ILE A 203 -12.48 25.40 -1.57
N ALA A 204 -13.21 26.25 -2.30
CA ALA A 204 -14.18 25.80 -3.30
C ALA A 204 -13.58 24.85 -4.35
N GLY A 205 -12.33 25.09 -4.77
CA GLY A 205 -11.61 24.20 -5.70
C GLY A 205 -11.33 22.80 -5.15
N ALA A 206 -11.30 22.63 -3.82
CA ALA A 206 -11.09 21.38 -3.13
C ALA A 206 -12.40 20.64 -2.78
N CYS A 207 -13.57 21.28 -2.93
CA CYS A 207 -14.89 20.72 -2.63
C CYS A 207 -15.48 19.89 -3.79
N ASN A 208 -14.63 19.34 -4.67
CA ASN A 208 -14.98 18.33 -5.68
C ASN A 208 -16.02 18.69 -6.76
N LEU A 209 -16.39 19.96 -6.94
CA LEU A 209 -17.37 20.35 -7.97
C LEU A 209 -16.79 20.24 -9.39
N LEU A 210 -15.79 21.09 -9.69
CA LEU A 210 -15.15 21.14 -11.01
C LEU A 210 -14.21 19.95 -11.22
N PHE A 211 -13.34 19.72 -10.24
CA PHE A 211 -12.34 18.66 -10.27
C PHE A 211 -12.40 17.89 -8.95
N PRO A 212 -12.81 16.61 -8.95
CA PRO A 212 -12.75 15.78 -7.75
C PRO A 212 -11.29 15.63 -7.31
N MET A 213 -11.07 15.79 -6.02
CA MET A 213 -9.76 15.62 -5.39
C MET A 213 -9.56 14.16 -4.99
N VAL A 214 -8.31 13.76 -4.81
CA VAL A 214 -7.97 12.46 -4.21
C VAL A 214 -8.31 12.52 -2.72
N GLY A 215 -9.21 11.63 -2.29
CA GLY A 215 -9.93 11.77 -1.03
C GLY A 215 -11.16 12.67 -1.18
N ILE A 216 -12.26 12.32 -0.50
CA ILE A 216 -13.50 13.09 -0.54
C ILE A 216 -13.32 14.42 0.21
N VAL A 217 -12.72 14.35 1.40
CA VAL A 217 -12.23 15.51 2.16
C VAL A 217 -10.81 15.24 2.68
N ALA A 218 -10.08 16.28 3.05
CA ALA A 218 -8.84 16.13 3.79
C ALA A 218 -8.58 17.35 4.67
N GLU A 219 -8.19 17.11 5.93
CA GLU A 219 -7.95 18.15 6.94
C GLU A 219 -6.97 19.23 6.44
N ARG A 220 -5.89 18.83 5.76
CA ARG A 220 -4.91 19.76 5.19
C ARG A 220 -5.47 20.77 4.17
N LEU A 221 -6.56 20.45 3.48
CA LEU A 221 -7.05 21.28 2.37
C LEU A 221 -7.66 22.60 2.87
N VAL A 222 -8.18 22.63 4.09
CA VAL A 222 -8.79 23.84 4.66
C VAL A 222 -7.79 24.81 5.28
N PHE A 223 -6.50 24.47 5.32
CA PHE A 223 -5.47 25.28 5.99
C PHE A 223 -5.52 26.77 5.62
N THR A 224 -5.56 27.07 4.32
CA THR A 224 -5.69 28.46 3.85
C THR A 224 -7.05 29.05 4.22
N GLY A 225 -8.13 28.30 3.99
CA GLY A 225 -9.50 28.78 4.26
C GLY A 225 -9.80 29.06 5.72
N SER A 226 -9.11 28.38 6.64
CA SER A 226 -9.26 28.63 8.06
C SER A 226 -8.83 30.04 8.47
N LEU A 227 -7.95 30.71 7.71
CA LEU A 227 -7.66 32.14 7.90
C LEU A 227 -8.89 33.01 7.62
N GLY A 228 -9.68 32.69 6.60
CA GLY A 228 -10.93 33.40 6.28
C GLY A 228 -11.96 33.26 7.41
N VAL A 229 -12.12 32.05 7.94
CA VAL A 229 -12.98 31.79 9.09
C VAL A 229 -12.51 32.56 10.33
N LEU A 230 -11.20 32.61 10.59
CA LEU A 230 -10.63 33.38 11.70
C LEU A 230 -10.93 34.87 11.55
N VAL A 231 -10.75 35.44 10.35
CA VAL A 231 -11.10 36.83 10.06
C VAL A 231 -12.59 37.09 10.34
N ALA A 232 -13.48 36.23 9.84
CA ALA A 232 -14.91 36.37 10.08
C ALA A 232 -15.26 36.29 11.59
N LEU A 233 -14.63 35.39 12.33
CA LEU A 233 -14.82 35.21 13.77
C LEU A 233 -14.40 36.47 14.54
N VAL A 234 -13.19 36.99 14.31
CA VAL A 234 -12.66 38.17 15.00
C VAL A 234 -13.56 39.39 14.79
N PHE A 235 -14.00 39.66 13.55
CA PHE A 235 -14.88 40.80 13.28
C PHE A 235 -16.32 40.58 13.75
N THR A 236 -16.77 39.34 13.88
CA THR A 236 -18.03 39.02 14.55
C THR A 236 -17.95 39.34 16.04
N MET A 237 -16.83 38.98 16.67
CA MET A 237 -16.60 39.27 18.08
C MET A 237 -16.55 40.79 18.35
N ASP A 238 -15.79 41.53 17.55
CA ASP A 238 -15.74 43.00 17.60
C ASP A 238 -17.14 43.62 17.46
N ARG A 239 -17.93 43.10 16.52
CA ARG A 239 -19.30 43.57 16.30
C ARG A 239 -20.22 43.34 17.50
N LEU A 240 -20.11 42.18 18.15
CA LEU A 240 -20.89 41.86 19.36
C LEU A 240 -20.52 42.79 20.51
N GLN A 241 -19.22 43.06 20.71
CA GLN A 241 -18.74 44.01 21.71
C GLN A 241 -19.36 45.39 21.49
N HIS A 242 -19.30 45.91 20.26
CA HIS A 242 -19.91 47.21 19.93
C HIS A 242 -21.45 47.22 19.99
N ARG A 243 -22.13 46.10 19.73
CA ARG A 243 -23.60 46.03 19.77
C ARG A 243 -24.14 46.06 21.19
N PHE A 244 -23.53 45.32 22.10
CA PHE A 244 -23.99 45.23 23.48
C PHE A 244 -23.35 46.27 24.40
N ASN A 245 -22.16 46.76 24.04
CA ASN A 245 -21.40 47.79 24.76
C ASN A 245 -21.27 47.53 26.28
N LYS A 246 -21.20 46.26 26.69
CA LYS A 246 -21.06 45.87 28.09
C LYS A 246 -19.57 45.92 28.51
N PRO A 247 -19.24 46.48 29.69
CA PRO A 247 -17.86 46.74 30.10
C PRO A 247 -17.00 45.48 30.27
N ASN A 248 -17.61 44.33 30.63
CA ASN A 248 -16.90 43.07 30.84
C ASN A 248 -17.07 42.06 29.69
N LEU A 249 -17.80 42.39 28.62
CA LEU A 249 -18.09 41.44 27.55
C LEU A 249 -16.82 40.99 26.81
N SER A 250 -15.88 41.91 26.55
CA SER A 250 -14.59 41.58 25.94
C SER A 250 -13.77 40.59 26.78
N LYS A 251 -13.77 40.75 28.11
CA LYS A 251 -13.12 39.82 29.05
C LYS A 251 -13.78 38.44 29.02
N VAL A 252 -15.11 38.39 29.03
CA VAL A 252 -15.87 37.13 28.92
C VAL A 252 -15.59 36.43 27.59
N MET A 253 -15.54 37.18 26.49
CA MET A 253 -15.24 36.65 25.16
C MET A 253 -13.80 36.15 25.04
N LEU A 254 -12.84 36.87 25.63
CA LEU A 254 -11.44 36.43 25.71
C LEU A 254 -11.29 35.19 26.59
N LEU A 255 -11.99 35.12 27.72
CA LEU A 255 -12.03 33.93 28.57
C LEU A 255 -12.62 32.73 27.82
N GLY A 256 -13.73 32.93 27.12
CA GLY A 256 -14.35 31.91 26.28
C GLY A 256 -13.43 31.45 25.14
N LEU A 257 -12.72 32.37 24.50
CA LEU A 257 -11.72 32.05 23.48
C LEU A 257 -10.53 31.30 24.08
N GLY A 258 -10.07 31.69 25.26
CA GLY A 258 -9.01 31.02 26.00
C GLY A 258 -9.40 29.58 26.35
N LEU A 259 -10.59 29.37 26.90
CA LEU A 259 -11.14 28.05 27.18
C LEU A 259 -11.26 27.22 25.89
N TYR A 260 -11.78 27.81 24.81
CA TYR A 260 -11.86 27.16 23.51
C TYR A 260 -10.47 26.73 23.00
N VAL A 261 -9.45 27.58 23.12
CA VAL A 261 -8.07 27.25 22.73
C VAL A 261 -7.51 26.14 23.61
N CYS A 262 -7.73 26.16 24.92
CA CYS A 262 -7.28 25.10 25.83
C CYS A 262 -7.93 23.75 25.50
N LEU A 263 -9.26 23.72 25.27
CA LEU A 263 -9.99 22.50 24.92
C LEU A 263 -9.51 21.91 23.59
N ASN A 264 -9.37 22.75 22.56
CA ASN A 264 -8.86 22.29 21.26
C ASN A 264 -7.37 21.93 21.31
N GLY A 265 -6.59 22.62 22.16
CA GLY A 265 -5.19 22.30 22.41
C GLY A 265 -5.02 20.89 22.98
N PHE A 266 -5.87 20.51 23.95
CA PHE A 266 -5.90 19.16 24.50
C PHE A 266 -6.17 18.10 23.41
N ILE A 267 -7.20 18.32 22.58
CA ILE A 267 -7.55 17.42 21.47
C ILE A 267 -6.39 17.27 20.47
N VAL A 268 -5.74 18.39 20.11
CA VAL A 268 -4.59 18.38 19.18
C VAL A 268 -3.40 17.64 19.78
N VAL A 269 -3.07 17.88 21.06
CA VAL A 269 -1.97 17.17 21.74
C VAL A 269 -2.24 15.66 21.79
N GLN A 270 -3.48 15.26 22.08
CA GLN A 270 -3.88 13.85 22.02
C GLN A 270 -3.74 13.29 20.61
N ARG A 271 -4.17 14.05 19.58
CA ARG A 271 -4.05 13.61 18.18
C ARG A 271 -2.59 13.52 17.72
N ASN A 272 -1.68 14.34 18.25
CA ASN A 272 -0.27 14.33 17.85
C ASN A 272 0.43 13.00 18.13
N THR A 273 0.02 12.25 19.15
CA THR A 273 0.62 10.95 19.46
C THR A 273 0.38 9.93 18.34
N ALA A 274 -0.75 10.03 17.63
CA ALA A 274 -1.03 9.19 16.48
C ALA A 274 -0.09 9.46 15.30
N TRP A 275 0.53 10.63 15.22
CA TRP A 275 1.47 11.01 14.15
C TRP A 275 2.92 10.59 14.42
N ASN A 276 3.19 9.86 15.50
CA ASN A 276 4.54 9.42 15.86
C ASN A 276 5.20 8.57 14.75
N ASP A 277 4.45 7.63 14.20
CA ASP A 277 4.91 6.73 13.15
C ASP A 277 3.73 6.23 12.31
N ARG A 278 4.04 5.59 11.17
CA ARG A 278 3.03 5.14 10.21
C ARG A 278 2.07 4.10 10.76
N ILE A 279 2.58 3.12 11.52
CA ILE A 279 1.73 2.03 12.01
C ILE A 279 0.77 2.54 13.09
N THR A 280 1.24 3.38 14.02
CA THR A 280 0.40 4.02 15.03
C THR A 280 -0.72 4.86 14.40
N LEU A 281 -0.39 5.65 13.37
CA LEU A 281 -1.36 6.47 12.64
C LEU A 281 -2.44 5.61 11.96
N TYR A 282 -2.02 4.60 11.20
CA TYR A 282 -2.95 3.75 10.45
C TYR A 282 -3.81 2.87 11.36
N GLN A 283 -3.25 2.34 12.46
CA GLN A 283 -4.02 1.55 13.42
C GLN A 283 -5.09 2.39 14.12
N THR A 284 -4.73 3.61 14.52
CA THR A 284 -5.66 4.54 15.17
C THR A 284 -6.79 4.91 14.22
N ASP A 285 -6.46 5.25 12.96
CA ASP A 285 -7.45 5.82 12.04
C ASP A 285 -8.30 4.76 11.33
N ALA A 286 -7.78 3.55 11.13
CA ALA A 286 -8.52 2.49 10.44
C ALA A 286 -9.56 1.79 11.34
N LYS A 287 -9.40 1.85 12.67
CA LYS A 287 -10.26 1.16 13.63
C LYS A 287 -11.71 1.67 13.60
N ASP A 288 -11.88 2.99 13.71
CA ASP A 288 -13.20 3.62 13.91
C ASP A 288 -13.78 4.21 12.62
N PHE A 289 -13.00 4.21 11.53
CA PHE A 289 -13.39 4.79 10.24
C PHE A 289 -12.80 3.99 9.07
N PRO A 290 -13.32 2.78 8.80
CA PRO A 290 -12.71 1.86 7.86
C PRO A 290 -13.04 2.27 6.43
N SER A 291 -12.32 3.25 5.87
CA SER A 291 -12.32 3.44 4.42
C SER A 291 -11.49 2.36 3.75
N ALA A 292 -11.85 1.97 2.52
CA ALA A 292 -11.12 0.93 1.77
C ALA A 292 -9.63 1.28 1.63
N LYS A 293 -9.30 2.57 1.46
CA LYS A 293 -7.93 3.04 1.35
C LYS A 293 -7.19 3.05 2.69
N SER A 294 -7.85 3.45 3.79
CA SER A 294 -7.26 3.44 5.14
C SER A 294 -6.88 2.01 5.55
N GLN A 295 -7.80 1.06 5.38
CA GLN A 295 -7.58 -0.36 5.63
C GLN A 295 -6.48 -0.94 4.72
N ALA A 296 -6.44 -0.54 3.46
CA ALA A 296 -5.36 -0.92 2.55
C ALA A 296 -3.98 -0.40 3.00
N LEU A 297 -3.89 0.82 3.53
CA LEU A 297 -2.64 1.40 4.05
C LEU A 297 -2.19 0.67 5.32
N LEU A 298 -3.12 0.40 6.24
CA LEU A 298 -2.84 -0.40 7.44
C LEU A 298 -2.30 -1.79 7.07
N GLY A 299 -2.97 -2.50 6.17
CA GLY A 299 -2.53 -3.83 5.75
C GLY A 299 -1.17 -3.82 5.05
N GLN A 300 -0.88 -2.78 4.25
CA GLN A 300 0.42 -2.61 3.60
C GLN A 300 1.54 -2.35 4.59
N GLU A 301 1.33 -1.49 5.58
CA GLU A 301 2.34 -1.20 6.60
C GLU A 301 2.58 -2.43 7.50
N LEU A 302 1.52 -3.14 7.91
CA LEU A 302 1.65 -4.38 8.67
C LEU A 302 2.38 -5.47 7.88
N GLN A 303 2.09 -5.63 6.60
CA GLN A 303 2.80 -6.57 5.73
C GLN A 303 4.26 -6.17 5.53
N PHE A 304 4.55 -4.86 5.38
CA PHE A 304 5.91 -4.36 5.29
C PHE A 304 6.72 -4.69 6.54
N LEU A 305 6.16 -4.40 7.73
CA LEU A 305 6.80 -4.72 9.02
C LEU A 305 6.96 -6.22 9.23
N ALA A 306 6.00 -7.03 8.75
CA ALA A 306 6.13 -8.49 8.77
C ALA A 306 7.26 -8.98 7.86
N ASN A 307 7.42 -8.40 6.66
CA ASN A 307 8.48 -8.76 5.72
C ASN A 307 9.86 -8.36 6.25
N GLU A 308 9.98 -7.18 6.86
CA GLU A 308 11.22 -6.71 7.48
C GLU A 308 11.63 -7.63 8.64
N ALA A 309 10.70 -7.91 9.56
CA ALA A 309 10.93 -8.84 10.65
C ALA A 309 11.23 -10.27 10.17
N TRP A 310 10.66 -10.70 9.03
CA TRP A 310 10.92 -12.01 8.47
C TRP A 310 12.37 -12.21 8.03
N GLN A 311 13.03 -11.14 7.58
CA GLN A 311 14.45 -11.19 7.16
C GLN A 311 15.41 -11.24 8.34
N ASN A 312 15.00 -10.77 9.52
CA ASN A 312 15.81 -10.78 10.72
C ASN A 312 15.54 -12.04 11.58
N LEU A 313 16.50 -12.95 11.65
CA LEU A 313 16.37 -14.22 12.39
C LEU A 313 16.30 -14.04 13.91
N ASP A 314 16.76 -12.91 14.44
CA ASP A 314 16.76 -12.60 15.88
C ASP A 314 15.44 -11.99 16.36
N THR A 315 14.50 -11.72 15.45
CA THR A 315 13.21 -11.11 15.81
C THR A 315 12.24 -12.15 16.36
N GLU A 316 11.47 -11.77 17.38
CA GLU A 316 10.39 -12.59 17.93
C GLU A 316 9.41 -13.02 16.83
N THR A 317 9.41 -14.31 16.53
CA THR A 317 8.77 -14.80 15.31
C THR A 317 7.24 -14.91 15.45
N ALA A 318 6.73 -15.10 16.67
CA ALA A 318 5.29 -14.99 16.97
C ALA A 318 4.74 -13.58 16.66
N ALA A 319 5.52 -12.53 16.93
CA ALA A 319 5.14 -11.15 16.65
C ALA A 319 5.05 -10.84 15.15
N ILE A 320 5.65 -11.66 14.28
CA ILE A 320 5.49 -11.56 12.82
C ILE A 320 4.08 -12.01 12.44
N TYR A 321 3.62 -13.15 12.96
CA TYR A 321 2.31 -13.69 12.61
C TYR A 321 1.15 -12.85 13.13
N LEU A 322 1.31 -12.15 14.26
CA LEU A 322 0.35 -11.13 14.68
C LEU A 322 0.20 -10.01 13.64
N LYS A 323 1.30 -9.53 13.07
CA LYS A 323 1.28 -8.51 12.00
C LYS A 323 0.66 -9.06 10.72
N VAL A 324 0.99 -10.29 10.34
CA VAL A 324 0.40 -10.99 9.18
C VAL A 324 -1.12 -11.11 9.34
N ARG A 325 -1.61 -11.53 10.51
CA ARG A 325 -3.04 -11.64 10.78
C ARG A 325 -3.74 -10.29 10.69
N GLY A 326 -3.15 -9.25 11.29
CA GLY A 326 -3.66 -7.88 11.19
C GLY A 326 -3.69 -7.39 9.74
N ALA A 327 -2.64 -7.69 8.95
CA ALA A 327 -2.59 -7.34 7.53
C ALA A 327 -3.70 -8.04 6.73
N ARG A 328 -3.93 -9.35 7.00
CA ARG A 328 -5.03 -10.10 6.38
C ARG A 328 -6.38 -9.45 6.68
N GLN A 329 -6.68 -9.20 7.95
CA GLN A 329 -7.94 -8.59 8.38
C GLN A 329 -8.16 -7.22 7.73
N ALA A 330 -7.12 -6.38 7.67
CA ALA A 330 -7.19 -5.07 7.04
C ALA A 330 -7.45 -5.19 5.52
N TYR A 331 -6.77 -6.11 4.82
CA TYR A 331 -7.02 -6.36 3.40
C TYR A 331 -8.41 -6.94 3.12
N GLU A 332 -8.88 -7.89 3.90
CA GLU A 332 -10.24 -8.45 3.80
C GLU A 332 -11.29 -7.36 4.00
N THR A 333 -11.10 -6.48 4.98
CA THR A 333 -11.99 -5.34 5.23
C THR A 333 -11.98 -4.37 4.05
N ALA A 334 -10.80 -4.04 3.52
CA ALA A 334 -10.67 -3.18 2.34
C ALA A 334 -11.38 -3.77 1.11
N ILE A 335 -11.26 -5.08 0.87
CA ILE A 335 -11.92 -5.78 -0.25
C ILE A 335 -13.43 -5.90 -0.01
N LYS A 336 -13.89 -6.05 1.25
CA LYS A 336 -15.32 -6.02 1.57
C LYS A 336 -15.95 -4.67 1.20
N ILE A 337 -15.25 -3.57 1.46
CA ILE A 337 -15.71 -2.21 1.13
C ILE A 337 -15.58 -1.94 -0.38
N TYR A 338 -14.50 -2.41 -1.01
CA TYR A 338 -14.26 -2.24 -2.44
C TYR A 338 -13.81 -3.57 -3.08
N PRO A 339 -14.77 -4.40 -3.56
CA PRO A 339 -14.48 -5.75 -4.07
C PRO A 339 -13.58 -5.79 -5.30
N ASN A 340 -13.52 -4.71 -6.08
CA ASN A 340 -12.68 -4.61 -7.27
C ASN A 340 -11.38 -3.85 -6.97
N TYR A 341 -10.58 -4.35 -6.02
CA TYR A 341 -9.29 -3.75 -5.64
C TYR A 341 -8.10 -4.66 -5.99
N PRO A 342 -7.69 -4.76 -7.27
CA PRO A 342 -6.69 -5.72 -7.74
C PRO A 342 -5.36 -5.68 -6.98
N LYS A 343 -4.89 -4.48 -6.63
CA LYS A 343 -3.65 -4.30 -5.85
C LYS A 343 -3.74 -4.99 -4.49
N ILE A 344 -4.85 -4.83 -3.78
CA ILE A 344 -5.02 -5.39 -2.44
C ILE A 344 -5.34 -6.87 -2.49
N GLN A 345 -6.11 -7.32 -3.49
CA GLN A 345 -6.31 -8.75 -3.74
C GLN A 345 -4.97 -9.45 -4.03
N ASN A 346 -4.08 -8.81 -4.80
CA ASN A 346 -2.74 -9.36 -5.08
C ASN A 346 -1.84 -9.38 -3.83
N ASN A 347 -1.88 -8.32 -3.02
CA ASN A 347 -1.15 -8.28 -1.75
C ASN A 347 -1.65 -9.38 -0.79
N LEU A 348 -2.96 -9.58 -0.72
CA LEU A 348 -3.59 -10.64 0.06
C LEU A 348 -3.20 -12.04 -0.45
N ALA A 349 -3.18 -12.25 -1.77
CA ALA A 349 -2.70 -13.49 -2.37
C ALA A 349 -1.24 -13.78 -2.02
N THR A 350 -0.39 -12.73 -2.05
CA THR A 350 1.01 -12.84 -1.62
C THR A 350 1.11 -13.22 -0.15
N LEU A 351 0.26 -12.62 0.70
CA LEU A 351 0.22 -12.92 2.13
C LEU A 351 -0.14 -14.39 2.39
N TYR A 352 -1.16 -14.91 1.70
CA TYR A 352 -1.54 -16.34 1.77
C TYR A 352 -0.40 -17.26 1.33
N SER A 353 0.23 -16.99 0.19
CA SER A 353 1.33 -17.81 -0.33
C SER A 353 2.60 -17.77 0.53
N VAL A 354 2.94 -16.59 1.09
CA VAL A 354 4.21 -16.43 1.82
C VAL A 354 4.09 -16.86 3.28
N TYR A 355 3.01 -16.52 3.98
CA TYR A 355 2.93 -16.72 5.43
C TYR A 355 1.96 -17.80 5.86
N TYR A 356 0.87 -18.00 5.12
CA TYR A 356 -0.08 -19.07 5.41
C TYR A 356 0.27 -20.38 4.69
N CYS A 357 1.17 -20.30 3.70
CA CYS A 357 1.45 -21.37 2.73
C CYS A 357 0.16 -21.93 2.06
N ASP A 358 -0.89 -21.11 2.00
CA ASP A 358 -2.16 -21.47 1.37
C ASP A 358 -2.15 -21.05 -0.10
N GLU A 359 -1.51 -21.88 -0.91
CA GLU A 359 -1.38 -21.62 -2.34
C GLU A 359 -2.74 -21.71 -3.05
N GLY A 360 -3.69 -22.49 -2.53
CA GLY A 360 -5.04 -22.57 -3.07
C GLY A 360 -5.78 -21.22 -2.98
N ALA A 361 -5.71 -20.56 -1.82
CA ALA A 361 -6.26 -19.21 -1.65
C ALA A 361 -5.54 -18.18 -2.54
N ALA A 362 -4.21 -18.26 -2.64
CA ALA A 362 -3.41 -17.37 -3.49
C ALA A 362 -3.76 -17.51 -4.99
N ILE A 363 -3.85 -18.76 -5.48
CA ILE A 363 -4.25 -19.09 -6.86
C ILE A 363 -5.67 -18.60 -7.14
N LYS A 364 -6.61 -18.80 -6.21
CA LYS A 364 -8.00 -18.34 -6.35
C LYS A 364 -8.08 -16.82 -6.48
N LEU A 365 -7.39 -16.08 -5.62
CA LEU A 365 -7.38 -14.62 -5.66
C LEU A 365 -6.71 -14.08 -6.93
N THR A 366 -5.56 -14.62 -7.30
CA THR A 366 -4.86 -14.20 -8.53
C THR A 366 -5.67 -14.50 -9.78
N ASN A 367 -6.35 -15.65 -9.86
CA ASN A 367 -7.28 -15.95 -10.94
C ASN A 367 -8.42 -14.93 -11.04
N GLN A 368 -9.04 -14.56 -9.92
CA GLN A 368 -10.09 -13.53 -9.90
C GLN A 368 -9.61 -12.19 -10.46
N ILE A 369 -8.36 -11.82 -10.18
CA ILE A 369 -7.75 -10.60 -10.71
C ILE A 369 -7.52 -10.73 -12.22
N LEU A 370 -6.91 -11.83 -12.67
CA LEU A 370 -6.52 -12.06 -14.07
C LEU A 370 -7.72 -12.24 -15.00
N LEU A 371 -8.89 -12.64 -14.48
CA LEU A 371 -10.15 -12.62 -15.24
C LEU A 371 -10.53 -11.21 -15.73
N ARG A 372 -10.20 -10.17 -14.95
CA ARG A 372 -10.53 -8.76 -15.26
C ARG A 372 -9.34 -7.96 -15.79
N HIS A 373 -8.14 -8.29 -15.33
CA HIS A 373 -6.90 -7.57 -15.61
C HIS A 373 -5.84 -8.54 -16.14
N LYS A 374 -6.02 -8.97 -17.39
CA LYS A 374 -5.13 -9.95 -18.03
C LYS A 374 -3.67 -9.48 -18.11
N ASP A 375 -3.41 -8.18 -18.16
CA ASP A 375 -2.04 -7.66 -18.29
C ASP A 375 -1.41 -7.27 -16.94
N TYR A 376 -2.01 -7.68 -15.82
CA TYR A 376 -1.51 -7.33 -14.50
C TYR A 376 -0.31 -8.21 -14.11
N LYS A 377 0.89 -7.67 -14.33
CA LYS A 377 2.17 -8.37 -14.24
C LYS A 377 2.41 -9.04 -12.89
N GLU A 378 2.22 -8.31 -11.81
CA GLU A 378 2.46 -8.79 -10.46
C GLU A 378 1.54 -9.95 -10.11
N ALA A 379 0.26 -9.91 -10.52
CA ALA A 379 -0.67 -11.01 -10.29
C ALA A 379 -0.32 -12.26 -11.09
N ARG A 380 0.16 -12.13 -12.34
CA ARG A 380 0.61 -13.31 -13.11
C ARG A 380 1.84 -13.96 -12.50
N LEU A 381 2.81 -13.16 -12.06
CA LEU A 381 4.01 -13.71 -11.41
C LEU A 381 3.66 -14.39 -10.08
N ASN A 382 2.80 -13.77 -9.28
CA ASN A 382 2.33 -14.35 -8.03
C ASN A 382 1.51 -15.63 -8.25
N HIS A 383 0.72 -15.68 -9.32
CA HIS A 383 0.00 -16.89 -9.71
C HIS A 383 0.96 -18.04 -10.04
N LEU A 384 1.95 -17.79 -10.90
CA LEU A 384 2.98 -18.78 -11.25
C LEU A 384 3.73 -19.27 -10.01
N ASN A 385 4.15 -18.36 -9.14
CA ASN A 385 4.80 -18.71 -7.87
C ASN A 385 3.92 -19.63 -7.02
N ALA A 386 2.63 -19.32 -6.89
CA ALA A 386 1.72 -20.12 -6.09
C ALA A 386 1.50 -21.52 -6.71
N CYS A 387 1.37 -21.63 -8.04
CA CYS A 387 1.29 -22.92 -8.73
C CYS A 387 2.56 -23.77 -8.51
N LEU A 388 3.75 -23.16 -8.62
CA LEU A 388 5.02 -23.86 -8.41
C LEU A 388 5.17 -24.35 -6.96
N LYS A 389 4.88 -23.50 -5.98
CA LYS A 389 4.87 -23.92 -4.57
C LYS A 389 3.83 -25.02 -4.30
N ALA A 390 2.65 -24.92 -4.92
CA ALA A 390 1.63 -25.94 -4.82
C ALA A 390 2.13 -27.30 -5.30
N TYR A 391 2.83 -27.31 -6.43
CA TYR A 391 3.48 -28.48 -7.00
C TYR A 391 4.58 -29.05 -6.08
N VAL A 392 5.47 -28.20 -5.54
CA VAL A 392 6.54 -28.65 -4.64
C VAL A 392 5.98 -29.33 -3.40
N VAL A 393 5.02 -28.68 -2.73
CA VAL A 393 4.40 -29.24 -1.52
C VAL A 393 3.72 -30.56 -1.85
N TRP A 394 3.00 -30.66 -2.98
CA TRP A 394 2.39 -31.92 -3.41
C TRP A 394 3.43 -33.03 -3.55
N CYS A 395 4.56 -32.77 -4.22
CA CYS A 395 5.63 -33.76 -4.39
C CYS A 395 6.23 -34.18 -3.04
N LYS A 396 6.48 -33.23 -2.14
CA LYS A 396 7.02 -33.50 -0.79
C LYS A 396 6.04 -34.26 0.12
N MET A 397 4.73 -34.23 -0.17
CA MET A 397 3.73 -35.02 0.55
C MET A 397 3.77 -36.51 0.20
N SER A 398 4.33 -36.90 -0.95
CA SER A 398 4.29 -38.28 -1.48
C SER A 398 4.65 -39.36 -0.45
N PRO A 399 5.71 -39.23 0.37
CA PRO A 399 6.10 -40.27 1.33
C PRO A 399 5.10 -40.50 2.46
N PHE A 400 4.18 -39.56 2.67
CA PHE A 400 3.26 -39.56 3.82
C PHE A 400 1.84 -39.95 3.42
N VAL A 401 1.39 -39.53 2.23
CA VAL A 401 -0.02 -39.68 1.80
C VAL A 401 -0.26 -40.84 0.85
N VAL A 402 0.77 -41.33 0.15
CA VAL A 402 0.60 -42.41 -0.83
C VAL A 402 0.56 -43.76 -0.10
N SER A 403 -0.49 -44.54 -0.36
CA SER A 403 -0.65 -45.89 0.19
C SER A 403 -0.87 -46.89 -0.95
N GLU A 404 -0.17 -48.03 -0.87
CA GLU A 404 -0.37 -49.17 -1.79
C GLU A 404 -1.66 -49.94 -1.48
N LYS A 405 -2.24 -49.77 -0.28
CA LYS A 405 -3.29 -50.64 0.26
C LYS A 405 -4.72 -50.12 0.07
N GLN A 406 -4.93 -48.89 -0.42
CA GLN A 406 -6.27 -48.29 -0.52
C GLN A 406 -6.43 -47.33 -1.73
N ASP A 407 -7.43 -47.61 -2.57
CA ASP A 407 -7.95 -46.72 -3.63
C ASP A 407 -8.98 -45.70 -3.09
N TYR A 408 -8.75 -45.17 -1.89
CA TYR A 408 -9.61 -44.11 -1.35
C TYR A 408 -9.17 -42.75 -1.93
N ASN A 409 -10.13 -41.94 -2.39
CA ASN A 409 -9.85 -40.65 -3.03
C ASN A 409 -10.45 -39.47 -2.23
N PRO A 410 -9.74 -38.95 -1.21
CA PRO A 410 -10.16 -37.78 -0.46
C PRO A 410 -9.57 -36.48 -1.05
N SER A 411 -9.52 -36.33 -2.38
CA SER A 411 -8.89 -35.17 -3.05
C SER A 411 -9.30 -33.79 -2.50
N LYS A 412 -10.56 -33.64 -2.04
CA LYS A 412 -11.02 -32.42 -1.35
C LYS A 412 -10.37 -32.19 0.01
N LYS A 413 -10.14 -33.25 0.81
CA LYS A 413 -9.46 -33.14 2.10
C LYS A 413 -7.98 -32.85 1.89
N ILE A 414 -7.29 -33.55 0.99
CA ILE A 414 -5.83 -33.38 0.78
C ILE A 414 -5.47 -31.94 0.42
N ASN A 415 -6.28 -31.26 -0.40
CA ASN A 415 -6.07 -29.86 -0.72
C ASN A 415 -6.21 -28.93 0.50
N ALA A 416 -6.98 -29.32 1.53
CA ALA A 416 -7.13 -28.55 2.77
C ALA A 416 -5.88 -28.64 3.67
N TYR A 417 -5.10 -29.73 3.60
CA TYR A 417 -3.87 -29.92 4.39
C TYR A 417 -2.60 -29.50 3.65
N HIS A 418 -2.75 -29.00 2.42
CA HIS A 418 -1.64 -28.48 1.63
C HIS A 418 -0.92 -27.34 2.36
N ALA A 419 -1.68 -26.45 3.00
CA ALA A 419 -1.14 -25.39 3.84
C ALA A 419 -0.33 -25.94 5.03
N ASP A 420 -0.78 -27.02 5.66
CA ASP A 420 -0.12 -27.62 6.83
C ASP A 420 1.27 -28.17 6.45
N PHE A 421 1.35 -28.91 5.34
CA PHE A 421 2.62 -29.40 4.82
C PHE A 421 3.52 -28.26 4.32
N GLY A 422 2.94 -27.23 3.70
CA GLY A 422 3.67 -26.02 3.29
C GLY A 422 4.29 -25.30 4.48
N LEU A 423 3.52 -25.14 5.56
CA LEU A 423 3.95 -24.56 6.83
C LEU A 423 5.06 -25.39 7.48
N MET A 424 4.96 -26.72 7.51
CA MET A 424 6.03 -27.59 8.02
C MET A 424 7.32 -27.48 7.18
N ASN A 425 7.20 -27.43 5.85
CA ASN A 425 8.35 -27.23 4.97
C ASN A 425 9.00 -25.85 5.21
N GLN A 426 8.18 -24.82 5.40
CA GLN A 426 8.68 -23.49 5.74
C GLN A 426 9.37 -23.48 7.11
N PHE A 427 8.82 -24.20 8.09
CA PHE A 427 9.43 -24.40 9.40
C PHE A 427 10.82 -25.03 9.28
N GLU A 428 10.93 -26.08 8.48
CA GLU A 428 12.19 -26.78 8.22
C GLU A 428 13.24 -25.87 7.58
N GLU A 429 12.89 -25.14 6.54
CA GLU A 429 13.82 -24.24 5.83
C GLU A 429 14.28 -23.08 6.71
N ARG A 430 13.37 -22.46 7.47
CA ARG A 430 13.75 -21.41 8.43
C ARG A 430 14.56 -21.99 9.59
N GLY A 431 14.25 -23.21 10.01
CA GLY A 431 14.98 -23.95 11.03
C GLY A 431 16.45 -24.17 10.67
N LYS A 432 16.73 -24.55 9.43
CA LYS A 432 18.12 -24.69 8.91
C LYS A 432 18.91 -23.38 9.04
N LEU A 433 18.26 -22.23 8.82
CA LEU A 433 18.91 -20.92 8.95
C LEU A 433 19.19 -20.55 10.41
N ILE A 434 18.23 -20.79 11.31
CA ILE A 434 18.36 -20.49 12.75
C ILE A 434 19.43 -21.40 13.39
N LEU A 435 19.47 -22.67 13.00
CA LEU A 435 20.39 -23.67 13.52
C LEU A 435 21.79 -23.62 12.89
N LYS A 436 22.08 -22.65 12.01
CA LYS A 436 23.39 -22.53 11.35
C LYS A 436 24.55 -22.45 12.35
N ASN A 437 24.32 -21.88 13.53
CA ASN A 437 25.30 -21.75 14.61
C ASN A 437 25.15 -22.85 15.69
N GLY A 438 24.44 -23.94 15.39
CA GLY A 438 24.18 -25.05 16.29
C GLY A 438 22.90 -24.89 17.12
N LEU A 439 22.50 -26.00 17.78
CA LEU A 439 21.36 -26.08 18.68
C LEU A 439 21.76 -25.61 20.08
N ASN A 440 21.12 -24.56 20.57
CA ASN A 440 21.34 -23.94 21.88
C ASN A 440 20.02 -23.37 22.45
N PRO A 441 19.94 -23.01 23.74
CA PRO A 441 18.70 -22.53 24.36
C PRO A 441 18.02 -21.37 23.61
N ASN A 442 18.79 -20.42 23.07
CA ASN A 442 18.25 -19.30 22.30
C ASN A 442 17.61 -19.78 20.98
N SER A 443 18.30 -20.64 20.23
CA SER A 443 17.75 -21.22 18.99
C SER A 443 16.49 -22.04 19.22
N ILE A 444 16.41 -22.77 20.34
CA ILE A 444 15.21 -23.52 20.75
C ILE A 444 14.07 -22.54 21.00
N GLN A 445 14.31 -21.50 21.82
CA GLN A 445 13.30 -20.48 22.11
C GLN A 445 12.78 -19.80 20.85
N THR A 446 13.66 -19.44 19.90
CA THR A 446 13.26 -18.83 18.62
C THR A 446 12.40 -19.79 17.79
N LEU A 447 12.78 -21.05 17.66
CA LEU A 447 12.02 -22.05 16.91
C LEU A 447 10.66 -22.36 17.54
N VAL A 448 10.60 -22.44 18.87
CA VAL A 448 9.35 -22.65 19.60
C VAL A 448 8.43 -21.43 19.46
N SER A 449 8.97 -20.21 19.56
CA SER A 449 8.21 -18.96 19.28
C SER A 449 7.67 -18.95 17.85
N TYR A 450 8.48 -19.41 16.88
CA TYR A 450 8.06 -19.54 15.50
C TYR A 450 6.92 -20.54 15.32
N ALA A 451 7.03 -21.73 15.93
CA ALA A 451 5.98 -22.75 15.92
C ALA A 451 4.67 -22.22 16.55
N ARG A 452 4.74 -21.52 17.69
CA ARG A 452 3.56 -20.88 18.30
C ARG A 452 2.91 -19.87 17.38
N GLY A 453 3.72 -19.08 16.67
CA GLY A 453 3.23 -18.15 15.66
C GLY A 453 2.41 -18.84 14.57
N MET A 454 2.86 -20.00 14.08
CA MET A 454 2.15 -20.79 13.07
C MET A 454 0.79 -21.31 13.58
N GLU A 455 0.70 -21.75 14.84
CA GLU A 455 -0.55 -22.20 15.47
C GLU A 455 -1.61 -21.09 15.48
N THR A 456 -1.21 -19.82 15.62
CA THR A 456 -2.18 -18.70 15.58
C THR A 456 -2.86 -18.50 14.23
N MET A 457 -2.29 -19.09 13.17
CA MET A 457 -2.74 -18.95 11.79
C MET A 457 -3.36 -20.22 11.24
N ASN A 458 -3.08 -21.36 11.86
CA ASN A 458 -3.45 -22.69 11.39
C ASN A 458 -4.04 -23.52 12.55
N THR A 459 -5.35 -23.76 12.48
CA THR A 459 -6.08 -24.52 13.50
C THR A 459 -5.64 -25.97 13.58
N ASN A 460 -5.27 -26.61 12.45
CA ASN A 460 -4.86 -28.01 12.45
C ASN A 460 -3.58 -28.22 13.27
N LEU A 461 -2.62 -27.28 13.20
CA LEU A 461 -1.40 -27.30 14.01
C LEU A 461 -1.69 -27.02 15.49
N ALA A 462 -2.61 -26.10 15.79
CA ALA A 462 -3.03 -25.78 17.15
C ALA A 462 -3.78 -26.94 17.83
N ASP A 463 -4.59 -27.68 17.06
CA ASP A 463 -5.44 -28.78 17.52
C ASP A 463 -4.73 -30.14 17.51
N LEU A 464 -3.40 -30.18 17.37
CA LEU A 464 -2.62 -31.39 17.65
C LEU A 464 -2.64 -31.67 19.16
N SER A 465 -2.49 -32.95 19.54
CA SER A 465 -2.47 -33.36 20.95
C SER A 465 -1.13 -34.06 21.28
N PRO A 466 -0.16 -33.36 21.90
CA PRO A 466 -0.19 -31.93 22.28
C PRO A 466 -0.03 -30.98 21.07
N PRO A 467 -0.20 -29.66 21.23
CA PRO A 467 -0.06 -28.70 20.12
C PRO A 467 1.32 -28.75 19.45
N PHE A 468 1.40 -28.29 18.20
CA PHE A 468 2.62 -28.33 17.38
C PHE A 468 3.84 -27.74 18.10
N ALA A 469 3.73 -26.54 18.65
CA ALA A 469 4.82 -25.85 19.33
C ALA A 469 5.28 -26.56 20.60
N THR A 470 4.35 -27.14 21.36
CA THR A 470 4.67 -27.91 22.57
C THR A 470 5.46 -29.17 22.23
N ASN A 471 5.10 -29.87 21.15
CA ASN A 471 5.88 -31.01 20.69
C ASN A 471 7.24 -30.59 20.12
N ILE A 472 7.32 -29.49 19.37
CA ILE A 472 8.59 -28.96 18.86
C ILE A 472 9.53 -28.63 20.01
N ASP A 473 9.02 -28.01 21.07
CA ASP A 473 9.77 -27.69 22.28
C ASP A 473 10.37 -28.96 22.91
N ALA A 474 9.53 -29.97 23.15
CA ALA A 474 9.97 -31.26 23.69
C ALA A 474 10.99 -31.96 22.78
N ALA A 475 10.78 -31.95 21.46
CA ALA A 475 11.68 -32.59 20.50
C ALA A 475 13.04 -31.89 20.42
N LEU A 476 13.07 -30.55 20.43
CA LEU A 476 14.29 -29.77 20.39
C LEU A 476 15.09 -29.89 21.70
N HIS A 477 14.41 -29.89 22.86
CA HIS A 477 15.07 -30.14 24.14
C HIS A 477 15.64 -31.55 24.22
N SER A 478 14.91 -32.55 23.75
CA SER A 478 15.39 -33.92 23.63
C SER A 478 16.66 -34.04 22.76
N LEU A 479 16.72 -33.31 21.64
CA LEU A 479 17.92 -33.23 20.79
C LEU A 479 19.09 -32.54 21.52
N TYR A 480 18.80 -31.47 22.26
CA TYR A 480 19.81 -30.72 23.03
C TYR A 480 20.40 -31.54 24.18
N GLU A 481 19.61 -32.44 24.78
CA GLU A 481 20.07 -33.43 25.78
C GLU A 481 20.94 -34.56 25.19
N GLY A 482 21.17 -34.56 23.87
CA GLY A 482 22.04 -35.53 23.18
C GLY A 482 21.32 -36.77 22.64
N LYS A 483 19.98 -36.79 22.63
CA LYS A 483 19.25 -37.90 21.97
C LYS A 483 19.32 -37.74 20.45
N THR A 484 19.62 -38.82 19.74
CA THR A 484 19.75 -38.84 18.27
C THR A 484 18.62 -39.65 17.64
N PRO A 485 17.47 -39.03 17.29
CA PRO A 485 16.42 -39.74 16.59
C PRO A 485 16.87 -40.13 15.18
N ASN A 486 16.55 -41.35 14.75
CA ASN A 486 16.84 -41.85 13.40
C ASN A 486 15.90 -41.28 12.31
N HIS A 487 15.15 -40.23 12.62
CA HIS A 487 14.15 -39.64 11.73
C HIS A 487 14.08 -38.12 11.92
N ASN A 488 13.57 -37.41 10.91
CA ASN A 488 13.28 -35.99 11.02
C ASN A 488 12.09 -35.80 11.99
N ILE A 489 12.25 -34.95 13.00
CA ILE A 489 11.21 -34.68 14.00
C ILE A 489 9.89 -34.22 13.36
N LEU A 490 9.94 -33.53 12.21
CA LEU A 490 8.76 -33.07 11.47
C LEU A 490 7.94 -34.20 10.83
N ASP A 491 8.57 -35.33 10.52
CA ASP A 491 7.92 -36.46 9.85
C ASP A 491 6.87 -37.12 10.74
N THR A 492 7.07 -37.11 12.05
CA THR A 492 6.09 -37.60 13.02
C THR A 492 4.80 -36.78 12.92
N PHE A 493 4.92 -35.46 12.79
CA PHE A 493 3.75 -34.58 12.65
C PHE A 493 3.05 -34.75 11.31
N ARG A 494 3.82 -34.87 10.21
CA ARG A 494 3.26 -35.16 8.88
C ARG A 494 2.43 -36.43 8.92
N LYS A 495 2.93 -37.48 9.60
CA LYS A 495 2.21 -38.76 9.80
C LYS A 495 0.97 -38.59 10.68
N GLU A 496 1.06 -37.85 11.78
CA GLU A 496 -0.08 -37.62 12.67
C GLU A 496 -1.23 -36.86 11.97
N ILE A 497 -0.92 -35.82 11.19
CA ILE A 497 -1.93 -35.12 10.36
C ILE A 497 -2.58 -36.09 9.37
N VAL A 498 -1.78 -36.92 8.70
CA VAL A 498 -2.30 -37.91 7.75
C VAL A 498 -3.21 -38.94 8.43
N LYS A 499 -2.84 -39.41 9.62
CA LYS A 499 -3.64 -40.36 10.40
C LYS A 499 -4.94 -39.75 10.91
N LYS A 500 -4.88 -38.54 11.51
CA LYS A 500 -6.01 -37.85 12.13
C LYS A 500 -7.22 -37.78 11.20
N ASP A 501 -6.99 -37.54 9.91
CA ASP A 501 -8.04 -37.32 8.92
C ASP A 501 -8.13 -38.39 7.83
N ALA A 502 -7.42 -39.51 7.99
CA ALA A 502 -7.32 -40.61 7.04
C ALA A 502 -6.93 -40.14 5.62
N LEU A 503 -5.92 -39.28 5.53
CA LEU A 503 -5.45 -38.64 4.30
C LEU A 503 -4.56 -39.58 3.47
N THR A 504 -5.13 -40.67 2.97
CA THR A 504 -4.43 -41.58 2.05
C THR A 504 -4.96 -41.44 0.62
N ILE A 505 -4.08 -41.58 -0.35
CA ILE A 505 -4.41 -41.55 -1.78
C ILE A 505 -3.66 -42.66 -2.52
N GLY A 506 -4.34 -43.34 -3.44
CA GLY A 506 -3.71 -44.34 -4.31
C GLY A 506 -2.66 -43.72 -5.23
N ALA A 507 -1.58 -44.45 -5.50
CA ALA A 507 -0.44 -43.97 -6.29
C ALA A 507 -0.85 -43.40 -7.66
N THR A 508 -1.79 -44.04 -8.35
CA THR A 508 -2.30 -43.59 -9.66
C THR A 508 -2.99 -42.22 -9.56
N ALA A 509 -3.84 -42.04 -8.55
CA ALA A 509 -4.54 -40.78 -8.32
C ALA A 509 -3.58 -39.65 -7.92
N PHE A 510 -2.57 -39.97 -7.10
CA PHE A 510 -1.52 -39.03 -6.73
C PHE A 510 -0.73 -38.55 -7.95
N LEU A 511 -0.27 -39.48 -8.79
CA LEU A 511 0.46 -39.18 -10.04
C LEU A 511 -0.39 -38.41 -11.05
N SER A 512 -1.70 -38.65 -11.09
CA SER A 512 -2.64 -37.89 -11.94
C SER A 512 -2.72 -36.43 -11.49
N MET A 513 -2.90 -36.19 -10.19
CA MET A 513 -2.92 -34.83 -9.64
C MET A 513 -1.56 -34.13 -9.79
N GLN A 514 -0.46 -34.85 -9.55
CA GLN A 514 0.89 -34.33 -9.74
C GLN A 514 1.09 -33.85 -11.19
N ARG A 515 0.66 -34.65 -12.18
CA ARG A 515 0.70 -34.25 -13.60
C ARG A 515 -0.17 -33.04 -13.88
N LYS A 516 -1.35 -32.94 -13.28
CA LYS A 516 -2.22 -31.76 -13.41
C LYS A 516 -1.52 -30.50 -12.88
N LEU A 517 -1.02 -30.52 -11.65
CA LEU A 517 -0.33 -29.38 -11.04
C LEU A 517 0.93 -28.99 -11.84
N GLN A 518 1.67 -29.97 -12.35
CA GLN A 518 2.82 -29.74 -13.23
C GLN A 518 2.38 -29.01 -14.51
N ASN A 519 1.30 -29.44 -15.16
CA ASN A 519 0.77 -28.77 -16.34
C ASN A 519 0.25 -27.36 -16.03
N ASP A 520 -0.38 -27.16 -14.86
CA ASP A 520 -0.81 -25.82 -14.41
C ASP A 520 0.39 -24.88 -14.25
N CYS A 521 1.54 -25.37 -13.76
CA CYS A 521 2.79 -24.61 -13.70
C CYS A 521 3.28 -24.19 -15.09
N PHE A 522 3.34 -25.13 -16.04
CA PHE A 522 3.77 -24.83 -17.41
C PHE A 522 2.80 -23.88 -18.11
N GLN A 523 1.49 -24.08 -17.97
CA GLN A 523 0.48 -23.20 -18.56
C GLN A 523 0.59 -21.78 -17.99
N SER A 524 0.72 -21.64 -16.67
CA SER A 524 0.90 -20.34 -16.03
C SER A 524 2.18 -19.65 -16.49
N ALA A 525 3.25 -20.40 -16.74
CA ALA A 525 4.52 -19.88 -17.21
C ALA A 525 4.44 -19.39 -18.66
N GLU A 526 3.77 -20.16 -19.53
CA GLU A 526 3.49 -19.76 -20.91
C GLU A 526 2.60 -18.52 -20.97
N ASP A 527 1.56 -18.45 -20.12
CA ASP A 527 0.70 -17.29 -20.00
C ASP A 527 1.47 -16.03 -19.54
N TYR A 528 2.42 -16.20 -18.62
CA TYR A 528 3.31 -15.12 -18.20
C TYR A 528 4.26 -14.67 -19.32
N GLU A 529 4.90 -15.62 -20.01
CA GLU A 529 5.78 -15.36 -21.15
C GLU A 529 5.04 -14.64 -22.28
N LYS A 530 3.81 -15.07 -22.58
CA LYS A 530 2.97 -14.47 -23.62
C LYS A 530 2.63 -13.02 -23.29
N ALA A 531 2.34 -12.70 -22.03
CA ALA A 531 2.08 -11.33 -21.59
C ALA A 531 3.37 -10.50 -21.47
N PHE A 532 4.50 -11.12 -21.12
CA PHE A 532 5.78 -10.44 -20.88
C PHE A 532 6.97 -11.15 -21.55
N PRO A 533 7.12 -11.09 -22.89
CA PRO A 533 8.07 -11.92 -23.63
C PRO A 533 9.55 -11.70 -23.32
N LYS A 534 9.89 -10.56 -22.70
CA LYS A 534 11.26 -10.18 -22.33
C LYS A 534 11.69 -10.70 -20.96
N GLU A 535 10.75 -11.15 -20.13
CA GLU A 535 11.02 -11.61 -18.77
C GLU A 535 11.32 -13.11 -18.78
N ARG A 536 12.36 -13.52 -18.04
CA ARG A 536 12.74 -14.94 -17.93
C ARG A 536 12.08 -15.56 -16.70
N TYR A 537 11.16 -16.49 -16.94
CA TYR A 537 10.51 -17.29 -15.90
C TYR A 537 11.23 -18.63 -15.63
N ALA A 538 12.15 -19.03 -16.51
CA ALA A 538 12.83 -20.32 -16.45
C ALA A 538 13.58 -20.53 -15.13
N ASP A 539 14.36 -19.53 -14.70
CA ASP A 539 15.13 -19.58 -13.45
C ASP A 539 14.25 -19.80 -12.21
N LEU A 540 13.02 -19.31 -12.26
CA LEU A 540 12.03 -19.50 -11.20
C LEU A 540 11.53 -20.95 -11.21
N MET A 541 11.12 -21.45 -12.38
CA MET A 541 10.68 -22.84 -12.52
C MET A 541 11.78 -23.84 -12.19
N ASP A 542 13.01 -23.61 -12.65
CA ASP A 542 14.18 -24.43 -12.35
C ASP A 542 14.34 -24.63 -10.84
N ARG A 543 14.29 -23.52 -10.08
CA ARG A 543 14.44 -23.56 -8.62
C ARG A 543 13.39 -24.45 -7.96
N TYR A 544 12.12 -24.28 -8.33
CA TYR A 544 11.03 -25.03 -7.72
C TYR A 544 11.00 -26.49 -8.19
N PHE A 545 11.32 -26.79 -9.45
CA PHE A 545 11.44 -28.18 -9.90
C PHE A 545 12.64 -28.90 -9.29
N MET A 546 13.77 -28.20 -9.08
CA MET A 546 14.87 -28.75 -8.29
C MET A 546 14.43 -29.06 -6.86
N GLU A 547 13.68 -28.15 -6.22
CA GLU A 547 13.16 -28.37 -4.86
C GLU A 547 12.16 -29.55 -4.78
N ALA A 548 11.40 -29.80 -5.85
CA ALA A 548 10.53 -30.96 -5.98
C ALA A 548 11.26 -32.26 -6.37
N ASN A 549 12.57 -32.20 -6.66
CA ASN A 549 13.34 -33.28 -7.30
C ASN A 549 12.73 -33.75 -8.66
N ASP A 550 12.05 -32.85 -9.38
CA ASP A 550 11.46 -33.13 -10.70
C ASP A 550 12.44 -32.77 -11.83
N PHE A 551 13.49 -33.57 -11.95
CA PHE A 551 14.52 -33.40 -12.97
C PHE A 551 13.97 -33.58 -14.40
N GLN A 552 12.87 -34.31 -14.58
CA GLN A 552 12.23 -34.48 -15.89
C GLN A 552 11.59 -33.18 -16.37
N SER A 553 10.95 -32.42 -15.48
CA SER A 553 10.41 -31.10 -15.83
C SER A 553 11.49 -30.07 -16.14
N ILE A 554 12.64 -30.13 -15.47
CA ILE A 554 13.81 -29.28 -15.79
C ILE A 554 14.28 -29.57 -17.22
N ILE A 555 14.41 -30.85 -17.57
CA ILE A 555 14.77 -31.25 -18.95
C ILE A 555 13.72 -30.75 -19.94
N ARG A 556 12.43 -30.93 -19.65
CA ARG A 556 11.32 -30.46 -20.50
C ARG A 556 11.37 -28.95 -20.71
N LEU A 557 11.56 -28.17 -19.66
CA LEU A 557 11.63 -26.71 -19.68
C LEU A 557 12.79 -26.22 -20.56
N HIS A 558 14.02 -26.68 -20.30
CA HIS A 558 15.18 -26.23 -21.06
C HIS A 558 15.19 -26.71 -22.51
N LYS A 559 14.69 -27.92 -22.79
CA LYS A 559 14.47 -28.36 -24.18
C LYS A 559 13.49 -27.43 -24.91
N ALA A 560 12.39 -27.04 -24.26
CA ALA A 560 11.45 -26.11 -24.87
C ALA A 560 12.08 -24.74 -25.16
N LEU A 561 12.94 -24.22 -24.27
CA LEU A 561 13.68 -22.96 -24.48
C LEU A 561 14.65 -23.05 -25.66
N ILE A 562 15.40 -24.16 -25.76
CA ILE A 562 16.30 -24.43 -26.88
C ILE A 562 15.52 -24.48 -28.19
N THR A 563 14.42 -25.24 -28.25
CA THR A 563 13.58 -25.35 -29.46
C THR A 563 12.96 -24.02 -29.86
N LYS A 564 12.61 -23.15 -28.90
CA LYS A 564 12.11 -21.78 -29.14
C LYS A 564 13.22 -20.79 -29.55
N GLY A 565 14.48 -21.21 -29.70
CA GLY A 565 15.62 -20.34 -30.03
C GLY A 565 16.02 -19.40 -28.89
N LYS A 566 15.56 -19.65 -27.67
CA LYS A 566 15.86 -18.85 -26.47
C LYS A 566 16.94 -19.49 -25.58
N GLY A 567 17.33 -20.72 -25.87
CA GLY A 567 18.31 -21.47 -25.10
C GLY A 567 19.76 -21.03 -25.36
N GLY A 568 20.62 -21.23 -24.37
CA GLY A 568 22.07 -21.09 -24.48
C GLY A 568 22.81 -22.12 -23.64
N ALA A 569 24.09 -21.84 -23.34
CA ALA A 569 24.95 -22.74 -22.56
C ALA A 569 24.30 -23.21 -21.25
N LYS A 570 23.64 -22.29 -20.53
CA LYS A 570 22.96 -22.59 -19.25
C LYS A 570 21.94 -23.72 -19.40
N ASP A 571 21.12 -23.70 -20.46
CA ASP A 571 20.05 -24.67 -20.67
C ASP A 571 20.60 -26.08 -20.90
N TYR A 572 21.68 -26.20 -21.68
CA TYR A 572 22.36 -27.48 -21.87
C TYR A 572 23.01 -28.00 -20.58
N ILE A 573 23.61 -27.11 -19.79
CA ILE A 573 24.22 -27.47 -18.49
C ILE A 573 23.14 -27.96 -17.52
N GLN A 574 21.99 -27.29 -17.44
CA GLN A 574 20.90 -27.73 -16.57
C GLN A 574 20.30 -29.07 -17.01
N ILE A 575 20.14 -29.31 -18.32
CA ILE A 575 19.76 -30.63 -18.85
C ILE A 575 20.78 -31.69 -18.44
N GLY A 576 22.07 -31.38 -18.55
CA GLY A 576 23.16 -32.26 -18.12
C GLY A 576 23.07 -32.63 -16.65
N ASN A 577 22.98 -31.61 -15.78
CA ASN A 577 22.82 -31.78 -14.34
C ASN A 577 21.57 -32.60 -13.98
N ALA A 578 20.45 -32.37 -14.66
CA ALA A 578 19.23 -33.15 -14.45
C ALA A 578 19.42 -34.63 -14.82
N TYR A 579 20.12 -34.94 -15.92
CA TYR A 579 20.44 -36.33 -16.27
C TYR A 579 21.41 -37.00 -15.30
N VAL A 580 22.38 -36.26 -14.73
CA VAL A 580 23.24 -36.79 -13.64
C VAL A 580 22.38 -37.25 -12.46
N ASN A 581 21.44 -36.41 -12.01
CA ASN A 581 20.56 -36.75 -10.89
C ASN A 581 19.60 -37.91 -11.19
N LEU A 582 19.26 -38.13 -12.47
CA LEU A 582 18.48 -39.28 -12.92
C LEU A 582 19.31 -40.55 -13.16
N GLY A 583 20.63 -40.49 -12.99
CA GLY A 583 21.55 -41.62 -13.22
C GLY A 583 21.88 -41.91 -14.69
N ASP A 584 21.48 -41.05 -15.64
CA ASP A 584 21.76 -41.24 -17.07
C ASP A 584 23.04 -40.47 -17.47
N GLN A 585 24.19 -41.03 -17.09
CA GLN A 585 25.49 -40.39 -17.29
C GLN A 585 25.80 -40.10 -18.77
N THR A 586 25.40 -41.01 -19.68
CA THR A 586 25.59 -40.85 -21.13
C THR A 586 24.87 -39.62 -21.67
N LYS A 587 23.58 -39.46 -21.34
CA LYS A 587 22.83 -38.26 -21.76
C LYS A 587 23.33 -37.00 -21.04
N ALA A 588 23.80 -37.14 -19.79
CA ALA A 588 24.37 -36.04 -19.03
C ALA A 588 25.61 -35.45 -19.73
N VAL A 589 26.60 -36.29 -20.03
CA VAL A 589 27.84 -35.90 -20.72
C VAL A 589 27.53 -35.29 -22.10
N LYS A 590 26.61 -35.90 -22.86
CA LYS A 590 26.19 -35.36 -24.17
C LYS A 590 25.62 -33.95 -24.08
N ALA A 591 24.79 -33.68 -23.07
CA ALA A 591 24.22 -32.34 -22.85
C ALA A 591 25.30 -31.35 -22.38
N LEU A 592 26.17 -31.75 -21.44
CA LEU A 592 27.25 -30.90 -20.92
C LEU A 592 28.25 -30.51 -22.01
N LYS A 593 28.63 -31.44 -22.91
CA LYS A 593 29.49 -31.15 -24.07
C LYS A 593 28.87 -30.08 -25.00
N LYS A 594 27.56 -30.16 -25.27
CA LYS A 594 26.88 -29.08 -26.02
C LYS A 594 26.90 -27.74 -25.29
N GLY A 595 26.78 -27.76 -23.96
CA GLY A 595 26.94 -26.55 -23.14
C GLY A 595 28.35 -25.98 -23.23
N TYR A 596 29.37 -26.85 -23.24
CA TYR A 596 30.78 -26.50 -23.43
C TYR A 596 30.98 -25.81 -24.78
N ASP A 597 30.54 -26.43 -25.88
CA ASP A 597 30.65 -25.87 -27.24
C ASP A 597 30.01 -24.48 -27.34
N PHE A 598 28.88 -24.29 -26.66
CA PHE A 598 28.20 -22.99 -26.63
C PHE A 598 29.01 -21.92 -25.87
N ILE A 599 29.63 -22.28 -24.74
CA ILE A 599 30.55 -21.37 -24.02
C ILE A 599 31.77 -21.07 -24.88
N GLU A 600 32.30 -22.08 -25.57
CA GLU A 600 33.44 -21.95 -26.46
C GLU A 600 33.18 -20.97 -27.61
N GLN A 601 31.96 -20.92 -28.12
CA GLN A 601 31.57 -19.98 -29.19
C GLN A 601 31.15 -18.59 -28.66
N SER A 602 31.05 -18.43 -27.33
CA SER A 602 30.59 -17.18 -26.70
C SER A 602 31.69 -16.16 -26.45
N LYS A 603 31.30 -14.88 -26.28
CA LYS A 603 32.18 -13.75 -25.89
C LYS A 603 32.19 -13.49 -24.38
N LEU A 604 32.02 -14.52 -23.55
CA LEU A 604 32.01 -14.39 -22.08
C LEU A 604 33.37 -13.92 -21.54
N GLN A 605 33.38 -12.95 -20.62
CA GLN A 605 34.62 -12.46 -19.98
C GLN A 605 35.35 -13.57 -19.18
N ASN A 606 34.60 -14.46 -18.54
CA ASN A 606 35.14 -15.57 -17.71
C ASN A 606 35.14 -16.91 -18.46
N LYS A 607 35.24 -16.89 -19.80
CA LYS A 607 35.13 -18.08 -20.66
C LYS A 607 36.07 -19.20 -20.25
N THR A 608 37.36 -18.90 -20.08
CA THR A 608 38.39 -19.92 -19.79
C THR A 608 38.14 -20.65 -18.48
N SER A 609 37.76 -19.93 -17.42
CA SER A 609 37.47 -20.53 -16.12
C SER A 609 36.19 -21.39 -16.15
N GLU A 610 35.16 -20.95 -16.89
CA GLU A 610 33.91 -21.70 -17.02
C GLU A 610 34.10 -23.00 -17.83
N LEU A 611 34.87 -22.95 -18.92
CA LEU A 611 35.23 -24.13 -19.71
C LEU A 611 36.04 -25.13 -18.88
N GLN A 612 37.04 -24.66 -18.11
CA GLN A 612 37.82 -25.53 -17.22
C GLN A 612 36.95 -26.17 -16.14
N ARG A 613 36.02 -25.42 -15.53
CA ARG A 613 35.10 -25.97 -14.52
C ARG A 613 34.20 -27.06 -15.13
N LEU A 614 33.64 -26.78 -16.31
CA LEU A 614 32.73 -27.70 -16.99
C LEU A 614 33.46 -28.96 -17.48
N GLN A 615 34.67 -28.81 -18.01
CA GLN A 615 35.52 -29.93 -18.44
C GLN A 615 35.84 -30.87 -17.28
N ARG A 616 36.30 -30.34 -16.14
CA ARG A 616 36.55 -31.14 -14.93
C ARG A 616 35.29 -31.87 -14.44
N PHE A 617 34.13 -31.22 -14.57
CA PHE A 617 32.87 -31.83 -14.18
C PHE A 617 32.47 -32.98 -15.11
N ILE A 618 32.67 -32.82 -16.43
CA ILE A 618 32.46 -33.89 -17.42
C ILE A 618 33.39 -35.06 -17.15
N GLU A 619 34.69 -34.81 -16.96
CA GLU A 619 35.69 -35.85 -16.65
C GLU A 619 35.34 -36.62 -15.38
N LYS A 620 34.86 -35.91 -14.34
CA LYS A 620 34.42 -36.55 -13.10
C LYS A 620 33.26 -37.52 -13.34
N ILE A 621 32.27 -37.14 -14.15
CA ILE A 621 31.14 -38.02 -14.49
C ILE A 621 31.64 -39.22 -15.30
N GLU A 622 32.48 -39.00 -16.31
CA GLU A 622 33.04 -40.07 -17.14
C GLU A 622 33.91 -41.04 -16.34
N SER A 623 34.60 -40.59 -15.29
CA SER A 623 35.40 -41.42 -14.38
C SER A 623 34.61 -42.20 -13.32
N SER A 624 33.34 -41.83 -13.11
CA SER A 624 32.42 -42.48 -12.15
C SER A 624 31.53 -43.56 -12.79
N ASN A 625 31.76 -43.81 -14.08
CA ASN A 625 31.14 -44.84 -14.91
C ASN A 625 32.14 -46.00 -15.07
#